data_AF-A0A6C0EAN2-F1
#
_entry.id   AF-A0A6C0EAN2-F1
#
_cell.length_a   1.000
_cell.length_b   1.000
_cell.length_c   1.000
_cell.angle_alpha   90.00
_cell.angle_beta   90.00
_cell.angle_gamma   90.00
#
_symmetry.space_group_name_H-M   'P 1'
#
loop_
_entity.id
_entity.type
_entity.pdbx_description
1 polymer ?
#
loop_
_entity_poly.entity_id
_entity_poly.type
_entity_poly.pdbx_seq_one_letter_code
_entity_poly.pdbx_strand_id
1 'polypeptide(L)'
;MDRNKLSQEIIKLTKEKEEVNESFNKLCLSLSHYLAVKYENSHFAVFKDTIDEFIRLKPNEALKWFIEFIYDNDEVREKIKAGDEDFFMGQEYNENEFQVPAKKIFEFKNLWKSFDDKTKNIVKSTVKNMVVRVDYYCILNGQLSDAKKALQRIS
;
A
#
# COMPACT_ATOMS: atom_id res chain seq x y z
N MET A 1 17.65 -9.51 30.19
CA MET A 1 16.25 -9.28 29.81
C MET A 1 15.47 -10.56 30.10
N ASP A 2 14.34 -10.48 30.78
CA ASP A 2 13.54 -11.64 31.20
C ASP A 2 12.77 -12.23 30.00
N ARG A 3 12.75 -13.56 29.87
CA ARG A 3 12.02 -14.31 28.84
C ARG A 3 10.55 -13.88 28.76
N ASN A 4 9.91 -13.71 29.92
CA ASN A 4 8.51 -13.30 29.96
C ASN A 4 8.31 -11.89 29.37
N LYS A 5 9.24 -10.96 29.62
CA LYS A 5 9.19 -9.60 29.05
C LYS A 5 9.33 -9.63 27.53
N LEU A 6 10.27 -10.41 27.00
CA LEU A 6 10.47 -10.59 25.56
C LEU A 6 9.24 -11.21 24.88
N SER A 7 8.62 -12.21 25.49
CA SER A 7 7.40 -12.83 24.95
C SER A 7 6.24 -11.83 24.88
N GLN A 8 6.06 -10.99 25.90
CA GLN A 8 5.04 -9.94 25.89
C GLN A 8 5.32 -8.87 24.82
N GLU A 9 6.59 -8.50 24.64
CA GLU A 9 6.99 -7.56 23.59
C GLU A 9 6.71 -8.11 22.18
N ILE A 10 7.01 -9.38 21.92
CA ILE A 10 6.71 -10.04 20.64
C ILE A 10 5.20 -10.04 20.36
N ILE A 11 4.37 -10.32 21.37
CA ILE A 11 2.90 -10.29 21.23
C ILE A 11 2.44 -8.87 20.88
N LYS A 12 2.94 -7.86 21.60
CA LYS A 12 2.64 -6.45 21.34
C LYS A 12 3.02 -6.04 19.90
N LEU A 13 4.26 -6.30 19.49
CA LEU A 13 4.75 -5.96 18.15
C LEU A 13 3.96 -6.69 17.05
N THR A 14 3.55 -7.93 17.28
CA THR A 14 2.72 -8.69 16.34
C THR A 14 1.35 -8.04 16.18
N LYS A 15 0.72 -7.65 17.28
CA LYS A 15 -0.58 -6.95 17.26
C LYS A 15 -0.50 -5.60 16.56
N GLU A 16 0.51 -4.79 16.86
CA GLU A 16 0.71 -3.49 16.19
C GLU A 16 0.92 -3.67 14.68
N LYS A 17 1.65 -4.72 14.29
CA LYS A 17 1.86 -5.05 12.87
C LYS A 17 0.56 -5.40 12.16
N GLU A 18 -0.34 -6.14 12.81
CA GLU A 18 -1.68 -6.45 12.31
C GLU A 18 -2.54 -5.19 12.16
N GLU A 19 -2.52 -4.30 13.16
CA GLU A 19 -3.25 -3.03 13.13
C GLU A 19 -2.78 -2.11 11.98
N VAL A 20 -1.48 -2.10 11.69
CA VAL A 20 -0.92 -1.37 10.54
C VAL A 20 -1.44 -1.94 9.23
N ASN A 21 -1.48 -3.26 9.09
CA ASN A 21 -2.01 -3.91 7.90
C ASN A 21 -3.51 -3.64 7.72
N GLU A 22 -4.30 -3.68 8.79
CA GLU A 22 -5.71 -3.29 8.75
C GLU A 22 -5.89 -1.82 8.34
N SER A 23 -5.08 -0.91 8.91
CA SER A 23 -5.10 0.50 8.52
C SER A 23 -4.72 0.69 7.05
N PHE A 24 -3.78 -0.09 6.53
CA PHE A 24 -3.39 -0.05 5.12
C PHE A 24 -4.55 -0.49 4.22
N ASN A 25 -5.21 -1.60 4.55
CA ASN A 25 -6.37 -2.09 3.81
C ASN A 25 -7.53 -1.09 3.80
N LYS A 26 -7.77 -0.40 4.92
CA LYS A 26 -8.77 0.69 5.00
C LYS A 26 -8.44 1.83 4.04
N LEU A 27 -7.17 2.19 3.87
CA LEU A 27 -6.75 3.20 2.89
C LEU A 27 -7.02 2.72 1.46
N CYS A 28 -6.69 1.46 1.13
CA CYS A 28 -6.96 0.87 -0.18
C CYS A 28 -8.45 0.89 -0.53
N LEU A 29 -9.29 0.40 0.39
CA LEU A 29 -10.74 0.37 0.21
C LEU A 29 -11.32 1.79 0.08
N SER A 30 -10.91 2.71 0.96
CA SER A 30 -11.39 4.09 0.95
C SER A 30 -11.05 4.79 -0.36
N LEU A 31 -9.83 4.61 -0.88
CA LEU A 31 -9.43 5.19 -2.16
C LEU A 31 -10.20 4.57 -3.33
N SER A 32 -10.28 3.23 -3.35
CA SER A 32 -11.02 2.49 -4.39
C SER A 32 -12.48 2.93 -4.44
N HIS A 33 -13.16 2.99 -3.29
CA HIS A 33 -14.55 3.40 -3.18
C HIS A 33 -14.75 4.85 -3.58
N TYR A 34 -13.86 5.75 -3.15
CA TYR A 34 -13.92 7.15 -3.55
C TYR A 34 -13.84 7.31 -5.07
N LEU A 35 -12.88 6.63 -5.71
CA LEU A 35 -12.70 6.67 -7.16
C LEU A 35 -13.86 5.98 -7.90
N ALA A 36 -14.37 4.87 -7.39
CA ALA A 36 -15.52 4.16 -7.95
C ALA A 36 -16.78 5.03 -7.98
N VAL A 37 -17.06 5.74 -6.89
CA VAL A 37 -18.23 6.63 -6.79
C VAL A 37 -18.05 7.87 -7.67
N LYS A 38 -16.86 8.46 -7.69
CA LYS A 38 -16.63 9.70 -8.44
C LYS A 38 -16.48 9.48 -9.95
N TYR A 39 -16.04 8.29 -10.36
CA TYR A 39 -15.82 7.90 -11.75
C TYR A 39 -16.52 6.57 -12.03
N GLU A 40 -17.84 6.61 -12.13
CA GLU A 40 -18.72 5.42 -12.25
C GLU A 40 -18.43 4.54 -13.49
N ASN A 41 -17.82 5.11 -14.53
CA ASN A 41 -17.40 4.38 -15.73
C ASN A 41 -15.92 3.92 -15.69
N SER A 42 -15.25 4.07 -14.56
CA SER A 42 -13.85 3.65 -14.39
C SER A 42 -13.74 2.18 -13.98
N HIS A 43 -12.54 1.62 -14.12
CA HIS A 43 -12.21 0.28 -13.61
C HIS A 43 -12.39 0.14 -12.10
N PHE A 44 -12.25 1.23 -11.34
CA PHE A 44 -12.53 1.22 -9.92
C PHE A 44 -13.99 0.93 -9.62
N ALA A 45 -14.91 1.44 -10.45
CA ALA A 45 -16.33 1.13 -10.33
C ALA A 45 -16.64 -0.29 -10.77
N VAL A 46 -16.11 -0.73 -11.91
CA VAL A 46 -16.32 -2.08 -12.46
C VAL A 46 -15.80 -3.17 -11.52
N PHE A 47 -14.64 -2.97 -10.91
CA PHE A 47 -13.98 -3.98 -10.07
C PHE A 47 -14.11 -3.72 -8.56
N LYS A 48 -14.98 -2.79 -8.14
CA LYS A 48 -15.13 -2.42 -6.73
C LYS A 48 -15.34 -3.65 -5.84
N ASP A 49 -16.31 -4.49 -6.18
CA ASP A 49 -16.65 -5.68 -5.39
C ASP A 49 -15.51 -6.70 -5.40
N THR A 50 -14.78 -6.82 -6.52
CA THR A 50 -13.60 -7.68 -6.62
C THR A 50 -12.46 -7.18 -5.74
N ILE A 51 -12.25 -5.86 -5.64
CA ILE A 51 -11.24 -5.25 -4.75
C ILE A 51 -11.61 -5.49 -3.29
N ASP A 52 -12.89 -5.30 -2.94
CA ASP A 52 -13.41 -5.54 -1.59
C ASP A 52 -13.24 -7.01 -1.18
N GLU A 53 -13.62 -7.92 -2.07
CA GLU A 53 -13.47 -9.35 -1.86
C GLU A 53 -12.01 -9.76 -1.75
N PHE A 54 -11.12 -9.23 -2.60
CA PHE A 54 -9.69 -9.50 -2.54
C PHE A 54 -9.10 -9.10 -1.19
N ILE A 55 -9.39 -7.89 -0.71
CA ILE A 55 -8.87 -7.39 0.57
C ILE A 55 -9.44 -8.21 1.74
N ARG A 56 -10.71 -8.64 1.66
CA ARG A 56 -11.33 -9.48 2.69
C ARG A 56 -10.74 -10.88 2.74
N LEU A 57 -10.54 -11.53 1.59
CA LEU A 57 -10.04 -12.91 1.50
C LEU A 57 -8.52 -13.00 1.69
N LYS A 58 -7.79 -11.96 1.30
CA LYS A 58 -6.33 -11.91 1.32
C LYS A 58 -5.82 -10.61 1.95
N PRO A 59 -6.10 -10.38 3.24
CA PRO A 59 -5.84 -9.10 3.90
C PRO A 59 -4.36 -8.72 3.97
N ASN A 60 -3.43 -9.65 3.78
CA ASN A 60 -1.99 -9.34 3.79
C ASN A 60 -1.40 -9.09 2.39
N GLU A 61 -2.11 -9.47 1.31
CA GLU A 61 -1.54 -9.41 -0.04
C GLU A 61 -1.46 -7.98 -0.59
N ALA A 62 -2.41 -7.11 -0.24
CA ALA A 62 -2.40 -5.72 -0.69
C ALA A 62 -1.14 -4.97 -0.20
N LEU A 63 -0.82 -5.10 1.08
CA LEU A 63 0.40 -4.53 1.67
C LEU A 63 1.65 -5.16 1.04
N LYS A 64 1.67 -6.49 0.87
CA LYS A 64 2.81 -7.20 0.28
C LYS A 64 3.10 -6.73 -1.15
N TRP A 65 2.08 -6.61 -1.99
CA TRP A 65 2.23 -6.11 -3.35
C TRP A 65 2.67 -4.65 -3.37
N PHE A 66 2.16 -3.82 -2.46
CA PHE A 66 2.64 -2.46 -2.34
C PHE A 66 4.12 -2.39 -1.98
N ILE A 67 4.58 -3.28 -1.10
CA ILE A 67 6.00 -3.38 -0.76
C ILE A 67 6.82 -3.71 -2.02
N GLU A 68 6.46 -4.82 -2.67
CA GLU A 68 7.20 -5.41 -3.80
C GLU A 68 7.26 -4.50 -5.04
N PHE A 69 6.14 -3.83 -5.38
CA PHE A 69 6.03 -3.07 -6.63
C PHE A 69 6.22 -1.56 -6.48
N ILE A 70 6.10 -1.01 -5.26
CA ILE A 70 6.14 0.44 -5.03
C ILE A 70 7.21 0.80 -4.00
N TYR A 71 7.15 0.21 -2.81
CA TYR A 71 7.95 0.67 -1.69
C TYR A 71 9.44 0.33 -1.81
N ASP A 72 9.78 -0.84 -2.38
CA ASP A 72 11.15 -1.33 -2.51
C ASP A 72 11.99 -0.50 -3.50
N ASN A 73 11.35 0.36 -4.29
CA ASN A 73 12.04 1.33 -5.13
C ASN A 73 12.11 2.70 -4.44
N ASP A 74 13.31 3.07 -3.98
CA ASP A 74 13.56 4.33 -3.27
C ASP A 74 13.17 5.56 -4.09
N GLU A 75 13.45 5.58 -5.40
CA GLU A 75 13.11 6.70 -6.28
C GLU A 75 11.58 6.87 -6.38
N VAL A 76 10.85 5.77 -6.52
CA VAL A 76 9.38 5.75 -6.54
C VAL A 76 8.82 6.27 -5.20
N ARG A 77 9.36 5.78 -4.09
CA ARG A 77 8.92 6.16 -2.74
C ARG A 77 9.13 7.64 -2.47
N GLU A 78 10.27 8.20 -2.82
CA GLU A 78 10.55 9.64 -2.62
C GLU A 78 9.66 10.53 -3.51
N LYS A 79 9.41 10.13 -4.77
CA LYS A 79 8.46 10.83 -5.65
C LYS A 79 7.04 10.84 -5.10
N ILE A 80 6.58 9.72 -4.53
CA ILE A 80 5.28 9.65 -3.84
C ILE A 80 5.26 10.57 -2.61
N LYS A 81 6.31 10.57 -1.79
CA LYS A 81 6.40 11.42 -0.59
C LYS A 81 6.38 12.92 -0.93
N ALA A 82 7.00 13.28 -2.05
CA ALA A 82 7.03 14.62 -2.62
C ALA A 82 5.69 15.03 -3.27
N GLY A 83 4.82 14.08 -3.59
CA GLY A 83 3.56 14.35 -4.31
C GLY A 83 3.80 14.80 -5.76
N ASP A 84 4.87 14.31 -6.37
CA ASP A 84 5.34 14.67 -7.71
C ASP A 84 4.28 14.37 -8.78
N GLU A 85 3.74 15.42 -9.41
CA GLU A 85 2.69 15.29 -10.43
C GLU A 85 3.20 14.56 -11.69
N ASP A 86 4.47 14.77 -12.05
CA ASP A 86 5.09 14.16 -13.23
C ASP A 86 5.34 12.67 -12.98
N PHE A 87 5.59 12.26 -11.75
CA PHE A 87 5.61 10.84 -11.39
C PHE A 87 4.25 10.16 -11.63
N PHE A 88 3.15 10.79 -11.20
CA PHE A 88 1.80 10.24 -11.41
C PHE A 88 1.37 10.27 -12.90
N MET A 89 1.96 11.14 -13.71
CA MET A 89 1.65 11.31 -15.14
C MET A 89 2.59 10.57 -16.10
N GLY A 90 3.86 10.41 -15.72
CA GLY A 90 5.00 10.26 -16.63
C GLY A 90 5.60 8.86 -16.74
N GLN A 91 5.03 7.84 -16.10
CA GLN A 91 5.54 6.48 -16.26
C GLN A 91 5.25 5.94 -17.68
N GLU A 92 6.18 6.09 -18.62
CA GLU A 92 6.13 5.41 -19.92
C GLU A 92 6.48 3.94 -19.70
N TYR A 93 5.47 3.09 -19.59
CA TYR A 93 5.68 1.66 -19.50
C TYR A 93 5.72 1.07 -20.91
N ASN A 94 6.74 0.26 -21.18
CA ASN A 94 6.93 -0.37 -22.47
C ASN A 94 5.75 -1.31 -22.78
N GLU A 95 4.94 -0.95 -23.78
CA GLU A 95 3.70 -1.66 -24.15
C GLU A 95 3.94 -3.13 -24.49
N ASN A 96 5.18 -3.48 -24.85
CA ASN A 96 5.57 -4.80 -25.35
C ASN A 96 5.94 -5.82 -24.26
N GLU A 97 6.11 -5.42 -23.00
CA GLU A 97 6.54 -6.34 -21.92
C GLU A 97 5.39 -6.91 -21.08
N PHE A 98 4.17 -6.38 -21.19
CA PHE A 98 3.07 -6.72 -20.29
C PHE A 98 1.79 -7.11 -21.04
N GLN A 99 1.59 -8.40 -21.27
CA GLN A 99 0.29 -8.92 -21.72
C GLN A 99 -0.73 -8.74 -20.58
N VAL A 100 -1.63 -7.75 -20.73
CA VAL A 100 -2.80 -7.37 -19.89
C VAL A 100 -2.60 -6.21 -18.87
N PRO A 101 -1.49 -6.05 -18.12
CA PRO A 101 -1.31 -4.91 -17.19
C PRO A 101 -1.22 -3.53 -17.88
N ALA A 102 -0.66 -3.45 -19.09
CA ALA A 102 -0.42 -2.18 -19.78
C ALA A 102 -1.71 -1.39 -20.03
N LYS A 103 -2.82 -2.06 -20.38
CA LYS A 103 -4.11 -1.38 -20.63
C LYS A 103 -4.65 -0.68 -19.37
N LYS A 104 -4.49 -1.31 -18.21
CA LYS A 104 -4.91 -0.76 -16.90
C LYS A 104 -4.07 0.46 -16.51
N ILE A 105 -2.81 0.49 -16.92
CA ILE A 105 -1.90 1.62 -16.71
C ILE A 105 -2.31 2.83 -17.57
N PHE A 106 -2.66 2.64 -18.84
CA PHE A 106 -3.17 3.72 -19.70
C PHE A 106 -4.50 4.28 -19.20
N GLU A 107 -5.36 3.42 -18.65
CA GLU A 107 -6.61 3.83 -18.02
C GLU A 107 -6.36 4.64 -16.75
N PHE A 108 -5.37 4.28 -15.92
CA PHE A 108 -5.00 5.10 -14.75
C PHE A 108 -4.52 6.50 -15.17
N LYS A 109 -3.71 6.63 -16.24
CA LYS A 109 -3.29 7.94 -16.76
C LYS A 109 -4.45 8.76 -17.30
N ASN A 110 -5.33 8.15 -18.09
CA ASN A 110 -6.51 8.83 -18.63
C ASN A 110 -7.46 9.25 -17.52
N LEU A 111 -7.60 8.43 -16.48
CA LEU A 111 -8.37 8.75 -15.30
C LEU A 111 -7.70 9.86 -14.47
N TRP A 112 -6.38 9.84 -14.32
CA TRP A 112 -5.65 10.91 -13.63
C TRP A 112 -5.83 12.28 -14.31
N LYS A 113 -5.85 12.30 -15.65
CA LYS A 113 -6.14 13.52 -16.42
C LYS A 113 -7.56 14.04 -16.22
N SER A 114 -8.52 13.17 -15.92
CA SER A 114 -9.91 13.57 -15.62
C SER A 114 -10.14 13.94 -14.15
N PHE A 115 -9.12 13.81 -13.31
CA PHE A 115 -9.20 14.20 -11.91
C PHE A 115 -9.19 15.72 -11.75
N ASP A 116 -10.16 16.24 -10.98
CA ASP A 116 -10.06 17.58 -10.45
C ASP A 116 -8.96 17.66 -9.38
N ASP A 117 -8.49 18.87 -9.08
CA ASP A 117 -7.40 19.09 -8.13
C ASP A 117 -7.70 18.50 -6.75
N LYS A 118 -8.98 18.49 -6.36
CA LYS A 118 -9.43 17.88 -5.11
C LYS A 118 -9.20 16.36 -5.11
N THR A 119 -9.60 15.66 -6.16
CA THR A 119 -9.35 14.22 -6.33
C THR A 119 -7.85 13.95 -6.33
N LYS A 120 -7.08 14.70 -7.12
CA LYS A 120 -5.63 14.52 -7.19
C LYS A 120 -4.99 14.63 -5.81
N ASN A 121 -5.36 15.65 -5.04
CA ASN A 121 -4.87 15.84 -3.68
C ASN A 121 -5.28 14.70 -2.73
N ILE A 122 -6.50 14.17 -2.86
CA ILE A 122 -6.96 13.01 -2.08
C ILE A 122 -6.12 11.77 -2.43
N VAL A 123 -5.92 11.48 -3.72
CA VAL A 123 -5.12 10.33 -4.17
C VAL A 123 -3.68 10.48 -3.67
N LYS A 124 -3.03 11.62 -3.91
CA LYS A 124 -1.66 11.88 -3.44
C LYS A 124 -1.51 11.70 -1.94
N SER A 125 -2.42 12.30 -1.16
CA SER A 125 -2.42 12.19 0.31
C SER A 125 -2.61 10.74 0.76
N THR A 126 -3.51 10.01 0.10
CA THR A 126 -3.81 8.61 0.45
C THR A 126 -2.62 7.70 0.15
N VAL A 127 -2.01 7.82 -1.02
CA VAL A 127 -0.83 7.02 -1.41
C VAL A 127 0.38 7.39 -0.54
N LYS A 128 0.56 8.67 -0.19
CA LYS A 128 1.57 9.08 0.80
C LYS A 128 1.33 8.42 2.16
N ASN A 129 0.09 8.39 2.64
CA ASN A 129 -0.24 7.71 3.90
C ASN A 129 -0.01 6.20 3.83
N MET A 130 -0.23 5.57 2.67
CA MET A 130 0.13 4.17 2.44
C MET A 130 1.63 3.95 2.63
N VAL A 131 2.48 4.79 2.03
CA VAL A 131 3.94 4.74 2.24
C VAL A 131 4.31 4.87 3.72
N VAL A 132 3.71 5.83 4.44
CA VAL A 132 3.96 5.99 5.88
C VAL A 132 3.57 4.75 6.68
N ARG A 133 2.48 4.06 6.31
CA ARG A 133 2.09 2.80 6.96
C ARG A 133 3.09 1.68 6.68
N VAL A 134 3.64 1.62 5.47
CA VAL A 134 4.68 0.65 5.13
C VAL A 134 6.01 0.97 5.82
N ASP A 135 6.41 2.24 5.90
CA ASP A 135 7.58 2.68 6.68
C ASP A 135 7.48 2.12 8.12
N TYR A 136 6.32 2.31 8.76
CA TYR A 136 6.09 1.81 10.13
C TYR A 136 6.04 0.27 10.20
N TYR A 137 5.42 -0.39 9.22
CA TYR A 137 5.41 -1.85 9.13
C TYR A 137 6.82 -2.44 9.06
N CYS A 138 7.71 -1.84 8.26
CA CYS A 138 9.11 -2.27 8.13
C CYS A 138 9.88 -2.12 9.45
N ILE A 139 9.66 -1.01 10.18
CA ILE A 139 10.25 -0.80 11.52
C ILE A 139 9.80 -1.91 12.48
N LEU A 140 8.49 -2.15 12.57
CA LEU A 140 7.93 -3.20 13.43
C LEU A 140 8.48 -4.59 13.05
N ASN A 141 8.64 -4.87 11.76
CA ASN A 141 9.18 -6.14 11.29
C ASN A 141 10.65 -6.32 11.69
N GLY A 142 11.45 -5.24 11.66
CA GLY A 142 12.82 -5.22 12.18
C GLY A 142 12.87 -5.51 13.69
N GLN A 143 12.09 -4.77 14.48
CA GLN A 143 11.99 -4.96 15.93
C GLN A 143 11.55 -6.38 16.31
N LEU A 144 10.54 -6.91 15.60
CA LEU A 144 10.05 -8.27 15.81
C LEU A 144 11.11 -9.34 15.50
N SER A 145 11.90 -9.13 14.44
CA SER A 145 13.02 -10.01 14.07
C SER A 145 14.07 -10.02 15.17
N ASP A 146 14.43 -8.86 15.70
CA ASP A 146 15.44 -8.72 16.75
C ASP A 146 14.96 -9.31 18.08
N ALA A 147 13.71 -9.05 18.47
CA ALA A 147 13.11 -9.64 19.67
C ALA A 147 13.04 -11.17 19.59
N LYS A 148 12.69 -11.74 18.43
CA LYS A 148 12.69 -13.20 18.21
C LYS A 148 14.09 -13.81 18.32
N LYS A 149 15.11 -13.17 17.73
CA LYS A 149 16.51 -13.61 17.86
C LYS A 149 16.98 -13.53 19.31
N ALA A 150 16.62 -12.49 20.04
CA ALA A 150 16.95 -12.34 21.45
C ALA A 150 16.31 -13.45 22.30
N LEU A 151 15.04 -13.79 22.04
CA LEU A 151 14.34 -14.88 22.72
C LEU A 151 14.98 -16.25 22.46
N GLN A 152 15.42 -16.52 21.23
CA GLN A 152 16.12 -17.76 20.88
C GLN A 152 17.46 -17.92 21.60
N ARG A 153 18.18 -16.82 21.85
CA ARG A 153 19.48 -16.85 22.56
C ARG A 153 19.36 -17.13 24.06
N ILE A 154 18.17 -16.96 24.63
CA ILE A 154 17.90 -17.18 26.06
C ILE A 154 16.99 -18.39 26.31
N SER A 155 16.62 -19.12 25.25
CA SER A 155 15.85 -20.37 25.30
C SER A 155 16.79 -21.56 25.32
#